data_AF-A0ABD4KBF2-F1
#
_entry.id   AF-A0ABD4KBF2-F1
#
_cell.length_a   1.000
_cell.length_b   1.000
_cell.length_c   1.000
_cell.angle_alpha   90.00
_cell.angle_beta   90.00
_cell.angle_gamma   90.00
#
_symmetry.space_group_name_H-M   'P 1'
#
loop_
_entity.id
_entity.type
_entity.pdbx_description
1 polymer ?
#
loop_
_entity_poly.entity_id
_entity_poly.type
_entity_poly.pdbx_seq_one_letter_code
_entity_poly.pdbx_strand_id
1 'polypeptide(L)'
;MPVSSAQILDTARLCLAENCESGFRSAISRAYYSMLHESMSSLHSLPNFSHEHHKNTVGYMVNPSECKNEPYSTQTLKSLGWILRQWRDARNEADYDLINVTVSDQMGQDAIEAAEMYFERWAQLKSAKAS
;
A
#
# COMPACT_ATOMS: atom_id res chain seq x y z
N MET A 1 14.04 17.73 2.17
CA MET A 1 12.74 17.31 2.72
C MET A 1 12.59 15.81 2.46
N PRO A 2 12.15 15.01 3.45
CA PRO A 2 11.89 13.58 3.22
C PRO A 2 10.67 13.40 2.29
N VAL A 3 10.67 12.33 1.50
CA VAL A 3 9.58 11.97 0.58
C VAL A 3 8.37 11.47 1.37
N SER A 4 7.16 11.89 1.00
CA SER A 4 5.91 11.40 1.58
C SER A 4 5.33 10.21 0.80
N SER A 5 4.46 9.43 1.46
CA SER A 5 3.65 8.37 0.84
C SER A 5 2.83 8.91 -0.35
N ALA A 6 2.24 10.10 -0.23
CA ALA A 6 1.48 10.75 -1.29
C ALA A 6 2.35 11.07 -2.53
N GLN A 7 3.59 11.52 -2.33
CA GLN A 7 4.51 11.78 -3.44
C GLN A 7 4.91 10.48 -4.17
N ILE A 8 4.92 9.33 -3.47
CA ILE A 8 5.13 8.02 -4.10
C ILE A 8 3.91 7.66 -4.97
N LEU A 9 2.69 7.97 -4.51
CA LEU A 9 1.48 7.79 -5.31
C LEU A 9 1.44 8.70 -6.54
N ASP A 10 1.85 9.96 -6.41
CA ASP A 10 2.01 10.87 -7.57
C ASP A 10 3.00 10.28 -8.59
N THR A 11 4.09 9.68 -8.10
CA THR A 11 5.05 8.98 -8.97
C THR A 11 4.42 7.79 -9.69
N ALA A 12 3.48 7.06 -9.08
CA ALA A 12 2.76 5.98 -9.74
C ALA A 12 1.98 6.49 -10.96
N ARG A 13 1.33 7.65 -10.85
CA ARG A 13 0.62 8.29 -11.97
C ARG A 13 1.57 8.71 -13.09
N LEU A 14 2.76 9.20 -12.75
CA LEU A 14 3.80 9.50 -13.74
C LEU A 14 4.25 8.24 -14.48
N CYS A 15 4.45 7.12 -13.77
CA CYS A 15 4.79 5.85 -14.40
C CYS A 15 3.71 5.34 -15.35
N LEU A 16 2.43 5.47 -14.97
CA LEU A 16 1.30 5.08 -15.83
C LEU A 16 1.30 5.89 -17.14
N ALA A 17 1.62 7.18 -17.07
CA ALA A 17 1.62 8.08 -18.22
C ALA A 17 2.67 7.73 -19.30
N GLU A 18 3.68 6.92 -18.98
CA GLU A 18 4.63 6.39 -19.97
C GLU A 18 3.95 5.48 -21.01
N ASN A 19 2.71 5.02 -20.74
CA ASN A 19 1.85 4.27 -21.65
C ASN A 19 2.55 3.05 -22.30
N CYS A 20 3.30 2.33 -21.50
CA CYS A 20 3.95 1.08 -21.88
C CYS A 20 3.94 0.11 -20.70
N GLU A 21 4.11 -1.18 -20.97
CA GLU A 21 4.03 -2.22 -19.95
C GLU A 21 5.00 -2.00 -18.77
N SER A 22 6.21 -1.51 -19.04
CA SER A 22 7.18 -1.17 -17.98
C SER A 22 6.67 -0.03 -17.07
N GLY A 23 6.00 0.96 -17.66
CA GLY A 23 5.32 2.03 -16.94
C GLY A 23 4.17 1.50 -16.08
N PHE A 24 3.34 0.60 -16.62
CA PHE A 24 2.21 0.00 -15.89
C PHE A 24 2.70 -0.85 -14.70
N ARG A 25 3.74 -1.67 -14.89
CA ARG A 25 4.39 -2.42 -13.80
C ARG A 25 4.91 -1.49 -12.71
N SER A 26 5.61 -0.43 -13.12
CA SER A 26 6.14 0.57 -12.21
C SER A 26 5.03 1.32 -11.46
N ALA A 27 3.90 1.60 -12.11
CA ALA A 27 2.72 2.20 -11.50
C ALA A 27 2.16 1.31 -10.37
N ILE A 28 1.98 0.00 -10.62
CA ILE A 28 1.55 -0.97 -9.59
C ILE A 28 2.52 -0.98 -8.41
N SER A 29 3.82 -1.04 -8.68
CA SER A 29 4.85 -1.07 -7.64
C SER A 29 4.80 0.20 -6.77
N ARG A 30 4.75 1.39 -7.40
CA ARG A 30 4.70 2.68 -6.70
C ARG A 30 3.39 2.86 -5.95
N ALA A 31 2.25 2.46 -6.51
CA ALA A 31 0.97 2.47 -5.82
C ALA A 31 1.03 1.62 -4.55
N TYR A 32 1.54 0.39 -4.62
CA TYR A 32 1.72 -0.46 -3.44
C TYR A 32 2.67 0.16 -2.40
N TYR A 33 3.83 0.67 -2.82
CA TYR A 33 4.77 1.33 -1.89
C TYR A 33 4.14 2.53 -1.20
N SER A 34 3.31 3.32 -1.90
CA SER A 34 2.59 4.43 -1.30
C SER A 34 1.67 3.97 -0.17
N MET A 35 0.90 2.89 -0.38
CA MET A 35 0.01 2.29 0.63
C MET A 35 0.79 1.74 1.83
N LEU A 36 1.92 1.09 1.58
CA LEU A 36 2.77 0.56 2.65
C LEU A 36 3.32 1.67 3.53
N HIS A 37 3.89 2.72 2.93
CA HIS A 37 4.44 3.84 3.67
C HIS A 37 3.35 4.67 4.38
N GLU A 38 2.17 4.78 3.80
CA GLU A 38 1.01 5.40 4.48
C GLU A 38 0.62 4.60 5.73
N SER A 39 0.61 3.27 5.63
CA SER A 39 0.32 2.39 6.77
C SER A 39 1.39 2.52 7.86
N MET A 40 2.67 2.40 7.49
CA MET A 40 3.78 2.46 8.44
C MET A 40 3.87 3.81 9.17
N SER A 41 3.48 4.90 8.51
CA SER A 41 3.46 6.24 9.12
C SER A 41 2.19 6.53 9.91
N SER A 42 1.08 5.84 9.63
CA SER A 42 -0.21 6.05 10.32
C SER A 42 -0.40 5.15 11.56
N LEU A 43 0.30 4.02 11.64
CA LEU A 43 0.32 3.12 12.79
C LEU A 43 1.21 3.68 13.91
N HIS A 44 0.74 3.64 15.15
CA HIS A 44 1.43 4.23 16.30
C HIS A 44 2.27 3.22 17.08
N SER A 45 1.87 1.95 17.05
CA SER A 45 2.45 0.86 17.84
C SER A 45 3.09 -0.21 16.95
N LEU A 46 3.36 0.11 15.68
CA LEU A 46 4.07 -0.77 14.76
C LEU A 46 5.48 -1.04 15.30
N PRO A 47 5.89 -2.31 15.49
CA PRO A 47 7.25 -2.63 15.88
C PRO A 47 8.26 -2.15 14.85
N ASN A 48 9.43 -1.73 15.32
CA ASN A 48 10.53 -1.40 14.42
C ASN A 48 11.15 -2.70 13.87
N PHE A 49 10.73 -3.09 12.66
CA PHE A 49 11.28 -4.26 11.98
C PHE A 49 12.66 -3.95 11.38
N SER A 50 13.61 -4.87 11.48
CA SER A 50 14.95 -4.72 10.88
C SER A 50 15.06 -5.30 9.47
N HIS A 51 14.05 -6.06 9.03
CA HIS A 51 13.95 -6.71 7.73
C HIS A 51 12.48 -7.03 7.44
N GLU A 52 12.16 -7.45 6.20
CA GLU A 52 10.83 -7.96 5.82
C GLU A 52 9.67 -6.98 6.12
N HIS A 53 9.91 -5.67 6.00
CA HIS A 53 8.94 -4.62 6.34
C HIS A 53 7.57 -4.84 5.70
N HIS A 54 7.54 -5.28 4.44
CA HIS A 54 6.33 -5.61 3.69
C HIS A 54 5.49 -6.70 4.37
N LYS A 55 6.11 -7.85 4.62
CA LYS A 55 5.45 -9.03 5.20
C LYS A 55 5.05 -8.76 6.65
N ASN A 56 5.93 -8.13 7.41
CA ASN A 56 5.73 -7.87 8.84
C ASN A 56 4.65 -6.81 9.07
N THR A 57 4.61 -5.73 8.28
CA THR A 57 3.54 -4.72 8.38
C THR A 57 2.17 -5.31 8.04
N VAL A 58 2.09 -6.10 6.96
CA VAL A 58 0.84 -6.82 6.62
C VAL A 58 0.45 -7.77 7.74
N GLY A 59 1.39 -8.57 8.27
CA GLY A 59 1.17 -9.51 9.36
C GLY A 59 0.61 -8.83 10.61
N TYR A 60 1.23 -7.74 11.03
CA TYR A 60 0.81 -6.91 12.15
C TYR A 60 -0.64 -6.43 11.99
N MET A 61 -0.99 -5.86 10.83
CA MET A 61 -2.31 -5.31 10.58
C MET A 61 -3.42 -6.38 10.56
N VAL A 62 -3.12 -7.59 10.07
CA VAL A 62 -4.12 -8.67 9.97
C VAL A 62 -4.26 -9.51 11.24
N ASN A 63 -3.35 -9.36 12.22
CA ASN A 63 -3.36 -10.10 13.48
C ASN A 63 -3.88 -9.22 14.64
N PRO A 64 -5.14 -9.41 15.10
CA PRO A 64 -5.72 -8.59 16.16
C PRO A 64 -4.94 -8.58 17.47
N SER A 65 -4.19 -9.65 17.79
CA SER A 65 -3.41 -9.70 19.03
C SER A 65 -2.15 -8.84 18.97
N GLU A 66 -1.60 -8.62 17.77
CA GLU A 66 -0.41 -7.78 17.53
C GLU A 66 -0.79 -6.30 17.44
N CYS A 67 -1.89 -5.97 16.76
CA CYS A 67 -2.33 -4.58 16.58
C CYS A 67 -3.30 -4.06 17.66
N LYS A 68 -3.52 -4.80 18.75
CA LYS A 68 -4.44 -4.41 19.84
C LYS A 68 -4.11 -3.10 20.54
N ASN A 69 -2.86 -2.63 20.45
CA ASN A 69 -2.40 -1.39 21.06
C ASN A 69 -2.60 -0.17 20.13
N GLU A 70 -3.03 -0.39 18.90
CA GLU A 70 -3.37 0.70 18.00
C GLU A 70 -4.66 1.40 18.45
N PRO A 71 -4.79 2.71 18.23
CA PRO A 71 -6.00 3.47 18.55
C PRO A 71 -7.12 3.26 17.51
N TYR A 72 -6.96 2.29 16.61
CA TYR A 72 -7.88 2.00 15.52
C TYR A 72 -8.54 0.64 15.74
N SER A 73 -9.75 0.46 15.20
CA SER A 73 -10.43 -0.83 15.32
C SER A 73 -9.59 -1.94 14.64
N THR A 74 -9.41 -3.07 15.34
CA THR A 74 -8.66 -4.21 14.82
C THR A 74 -9.31 -4.80 13.56
N GLN A 75 -10.64 -4.73 13.45
CA GLN A 75 -11.37 -5.16 12.26
C GLN A 75 -11.05 -4.28 11.05
N THR A 76 -10.99 -2.96 11.25
CA THR A 76 -10.63 -2.01 10.19
C THR A 76 -9.17 -2.21 9.77
N LEU A 77 -8.24 -2.34 10.73
CA LEU A 77 -6.84 -2.63 10.43
C LEU A 77 -6.67 -3.94 9.67
N LYS A 78 -7.43 -4.98 10.05
CA LYS A 78 -7.43 -6.25 9.33
C LYS A 78 -7.91 -6.10 7.89
N SER A 79 -8.96 -5.31 7.64
CA SER A 79 -9.44 -5.03 6.28
C SER A 79 -8.37 -4.31 5.45
N LEU A 80 -7.74 -3.27 6.00
CA LEU A 80 -6.65 -2.55 5.34
C LEU A 80 -5.42 -3.44 5.12
N GLY A 81 -5.11 -4.34 6.04
CA GLY A 81 -4.02 -5.30 5.92
C GLY A 81 -4.22 -6.32 4.79
N TRP A 82 -5.47 -6.74 4.54
CA TRP A 82 -5.79 -7.61 3.40
C TRP A 82 -5.64 -6.90 2.05
N ILE A 83 -6.07 -5.63 1.95
CA ILE A 83 -5.86 -4.83 0.74
C ILE A 83 -4.36 -4.65 0.49
N LEU A 84 -3.59 -4.34 1.54
CA LEU A 84 -2.15 -4.20 1.42
C LEU A 84 -1.46 -5.50 1.00
N ARG A 85 -1.97 -6.66 1.45
CA ARG A 85 -1.49 -7.97 1.00
C ARG A 85 -1.76 -8.20 -0.49
N GLN A 86 -3.00 -7.97 -0.92
CA GLN A 86 -3.40 -8.13 -2.32
C GLN A 86 -2.46 -7.35 -3.25
N TRP A 87 -2.22 -6.08 -2.93
CA TRP A 87 -1.36 -5.23 -3.77
C TRP A 87 0.13 -5.51 -3.62
N ARG A 88 0.58 -6.07 -2.50
CA ARG A 88 1.94 -6.64 -2.40
C ARG A 88 2.12 -7.80 -3.38
N ASP A 89 1.13 -8.68 -3.44
CA ASP A 89 1.20 -9.87 -4.28
C ASP A 89 1.14 -9.46 -5.77
N ALA A 90 0.24 -8.54 -6.14
CA ALA A 90 0.20 -7.93 -7.47
C ALA A 90 1.51 -7.21 -7.84
N ARG A 91 2.12 -6.47 -6.89
CA ARG A 91 3.44 -5.86 -7.07
C ARG A 91 4.52 -6.90 -7.31
N ASN A 92 4.50 -8.03 -6.61
CA ASN A 92 5.50 -9.08 -6.82
C ASN A 92 5.37 -9.71 -8.21
N GLU A 93 4.15 -9.94 -8.70
CA GLU A 93 3.91 -10.39 -10.07
C GLU A 93 4.42 -9.35 -11.08
N ALA A 94 4.06 -8.08 -10.90
CA ALA A 94 4.46 -6.99 -11.78
C ALA A 94 5.99 -6.78 -11.82
N ASP A 95 6.67 -6.85 -10.67
CA ASP A 95 8.11 -6.56 -10.55
C ASP A 95 9.00 -7.76 -10.92
N TYR A 96 8.55 -9.00 -10.71
CA TYR A 96 9.42 -10.18 -10.84
C TYR A 96 9.00 -11.17 -11.93
N ASP A 97 7.72 -11.27 -12.29
CA ASP A 97 7.27 -12.16 -13.36
C ASP A 97 7.20 -11.41 -14.69
N LEU A 98 8.36 -11.30 -15.35
CA LEU A 98 8.50 -10.60 -16.64
C LEU A 98 8.18 -11.49 -17.85
N ILE A 99 7.98 -12.79 -17.65
CA ILE A 99 7.85 -13.77 -18.74
C ILE A 99 6.42 -14.29 -18.83
N ASN A 100 5.76 -14.58 -17.70
CA ASN A 100 4.47 -15.26 -17.70
C ASN A 100 3.29 -14.31 -17.42
N VAL A 101 3.57 -13.11 -16.91
CA VAL A 101 2.56 -12.08 -16.65
C VAL A 101 2.75 -10.97 -17.67
N THR A 102 1.65 -10.47 -18.24
CA THR A 102 1.61 -9.22 -19.01
C THR A 102 0.76 -8.22 -18.25
N VAL A 103 1.31 -7.02 -18.02
CA VAL A 103 0.59 -5.97 -17.28
C VAL A 103 -0.02 -4.97 -18.25
N SER A 104 -1.33 -4.72 -18.11
CA SER A 104 -2.05 -3.75 -18.93
C SER A 104 -2.16 -2.37 -18.26
N ASP A 105 -2.51 -1.36 -19.05
CA ASP A 105 -2.84 -0.02 -18.57
C ASP A 105 -3.92 -0.06 -17.48
N GLN A 106 -4.99 -0.82 -17.70
CA GLN A 106 -6.07 -1.00 -16.73
C GLN A 106 -5.58 -1.53 -15.39
N MET A 107 -4.67 -2.51 -15.38
CA MET A 107 -4.11 -3.04 -14.12
C MET A 107 -3.30 -1.96 -13.36
N GLY A 108 -2.61 -1.09 -14.09
CA GLY A 108 -1.93 0.07 -13.51
C GLY A 108 -2.90 1.09 -12.93
N GLN A 109 -3.99 1.38 -13.64
CA GLN A 109 -5.07 2.26 -13.18
C GLN A 109 -5.74 1.72 -11.91
N ASP A 110 -6.12 0.44 -11.91
CA ASP A 110 -6.74 -0.24 -10.76
C ASP A 110 -5.87 -0.13 -9.50
N ALA A 111 -4.54 -0.22 -9.65
CA ALA A 111 -3.61 -0.06 -8.54
C ALA A 111 -3.59 1.35 -7.96
N ILE A 112 -3.66 2.37 -8.83
CA ILE A 112 -3.71 3.78 -8.43
C ILE A 112 -5.03 4.08 -7.74
N GLU A 113 -6.16 3.68 -8.32
CA GLU A 113 -7.49 3.86 -7.72
C GLU A 113 -7.58 3.18 -6.35
N ALA A 114 -7.05 1.96 -6.24
CA ALA A 114 -7.00 1.26 -4.97
C ALA A 114 -6.14 1.99 -3.93
N ALA A 115 -5.00 2.58 -4.33
CA ALA A 115 -4.18 3.40 -3.45
C ALA A 115 -4.93 4.67 -3.00
N GLU A 116 -5.64 5.34 -3.91
CA GLU A 116 -6.44 6.53 -3.57
C GLU A 116 -7.50 6.21 -2.53
N MET A 117 -8.30 5.15 -2.75
CA MET A 117 -9.28 4.67 -1.79
C MET A 117 -8.64 4.26 -0.45
N TYR A 118 -7.42 3.71 -0.50
CA TYR A 118 -6.67 3.32 0.70
C TYR A 118 -6.26 4.54 1.54
N PHE A 119 -5.79 5.61 0.89
CA PHE A 119 -5.45 6.88 1.53
C PHE A 119 -6.68 7.56 2.12
N GLU A 120 -7.81 7.56 1.41
CA GLU A 120 -9.07 8.09 1.93
C GLU A 120 -9.50 7.38 3.21
N ARG A 121 -9.40 6.05 3.25
CA ARG A 121 -9.70 5.28 4.46
C ARG A 121 -8.77 5.66 5.61
N TRP A 122 -7.47 5.78 5.37
CA TRP A 122 -6.53 6.24 6.40
C TRP A 122 -6.83 7.66 6.90
N ALA A 123 -7.19 8.58 5.99
CA ALA A 123 -7.59 9.93 6.35
C ALA A 123 -8.84 9.93 7.25
N GLN A 124 -9.86 9.14 6.91
CA GLN A 124 -11.06 8.96 7.72
C GLN A 124 -10.73 8.41 9.12
N LEU A 125 -9.91 7.36 9.20
CA LEU A 125 -9.48 6.76 10.47
C LEU A 125 -8.74 7.75 11.36
N LYS A 126 -7.82 8.52 10.79
CA LYS A 126 -7.04 9.53 11.51
C LYS A 126 -7.93 10.69 11.99
N SER A 127 -8.92 11.10 11.20
CA SER A 127 -9.87 12.16 11.58
C SER A 127 -10.83 11.74 12.68
N ALA A 128 -11.33 10.49 12.65
CA ALA A 128 -12.25 9.97 13.66
C ALA A 128 -11.62 9.84 15.05
N LYS A 129 -10.28 9.75 15.13
CA LYS A 129 -9.51 9.78 16.39
C LYS A 129 -9.39 11.19 16.98
N ALA A 130 -9.50 12.24 16.17
CA ALA A 130 -9.31 13.63 16.59
C ALA A 130 -10.59 14.29 17.14
N SER A 131 -11.71 13.57 17.15
CA SER A 131 -13.01 13.97 17.71
C SER A 131 -13.27 13.25 19.04
#